data_AF-A0A7W3JRR3-F1
#
_entry.id   AF-A0A7W3JRR3-F1
#
_cell.length_a   1.000
_cell.length_b   1.000
_cell.length_c   1.000
_cell.angle_alpha   90.00
_cell.angle_beta   90.00
_cell.angle_gamma   90.00
#
_symmetry.space_group_name_H-M   'P 1'
#
loop_
_entity.id
_entity.type
_entity.pdbx_description
1 polymer ?
#
loop_
_entity_poly.entity_id
_entity_poly.type
_entity_poly.pdbx_seq_one_letter_code
_entity_poly.pdbx_strand_id
1 'polypeptide(L)'
;MLRLGIILALATSLTSCAGTVGNVVDVSSDGPVFIFDGGDAVVAPGTKMAWNDDAFASSVEATEYAEFLCPESSTGGFSFLAERGNEKSPSAWKMNAPLGFRPGSHSLLAPVVTPDWLINGDFAQIKAQGGSYSLGVACVENNGLSASKVFFRSITVTAGTGDWTADPNK
;
A
#
# COMPACT_ATOMS: atom_id res chain seq x y z
N MET A 1 63.85 -23.32 -34.91
CA MET A 1 62.58 -23.26 -35.64
C MET A 1 61.47 -23.63 -34.68
N LEU A 2 60.67 -22.65 -34.20
CA LEU A 2 59.49 -22.92 -33.37
C LEU A 2 58.47 -21.82 -33.69
N ARG A 3 57.31 -22.17 -34.27
CA ARG A 3 56.22 -21.22 -34.57
C ARG A 3 54.91 -21.69 -33.95
N LEU A 4 54.49 -20.89 -32.95
CA LEU A 4 53.15 -20.41 -32.58
C LEU A 4 51.94 -21.34 -32.80
N GLY A 5 51.36 -21.79 -31.68
CA GLY A 5 49.97 -22.25 -31.60
C GLY A 5 49.01 -21.08 -31.35
N ILE A 6 47.90 -21.06 -32.09
CA ILE A 6 46.82 -20.07 -31.99
C ILE A 6 45.77 -20.62 -31.01
N ILE A 7 45.45 -19.87 -29.95
CA ILE A 7 44.33 -20.15 -29.05
C ILE A 7 43.15 -19.25 -29.48
N LEU A 8 42.06 -19.88 -29.91
CA LEU A 8 40.80 -19.22 -30.26
C LEU A 8 39.96 -19.06 -28.99
N ALA A 9 39.77 -17.84 -28.50
CA ALA A 9 38.90 -17.54 -27.37
C ALA A 9 37.47 -17.26 -27.87
N LEU A 10 36.50 -18.10 -27.47
CA LEU A 10 35.08 -17.85 -27.66
C LEU A 10 34.60 -16.81 -26.63
N ALA A 11 34.15 -15.65 -27.09
CA ALA A 11 33.46 -14.67 -26.27
C ALA A 11 31.95 -14.96 -26.27
N THR A 12 31.42 -15.42 -25.14
CA THR A 12 29.98 -15.56 -24.90
C THR A 12 29.41 -14.21 -24.47
N SER A 13 28.63 -13.57 -25.35
CA SER A 13 27.89 -12.36 -25.06
C SER A 13 26.72 -12.65 -24.12
N LEU A 14 26.82 -12.20 -22.87
CA LEU A 14 25.73 -12.14 -21.90
C LEU A 14 24.75 -11.04 -22.33
N THR A 15 23.61 -11.43 -22.91
CA THR A 15 22.49 -10.52 -23.14
C THR A 15 21.83 -10.22 -21.80
N SER A 16 22.12 -9.07 -21.22
CA SER A 16 21.37 -8.54 -20.07
C SER A 16 19.98 -8.09 -20.53
N CYS A 17 18.94 -8.79 -20.10
CA CYS A 17 17.57 -8.32 -20.23
C CYS A 17 17.41 -7.10 -19.31
N ALA A 18 17.51 -5.89 -19.88
CA ALA A 18 17.08 -4.68 -19.19
C ALA A 18 15.54 -4.72 -19.11
N GLY A 19 15.01 -5.13 -17.97
CA GLY A 19 13.60 -4.93 -17.66
C GLY A 19 13.34 -3.42 -17.62
N THR A 20 12.44 -2.93 -18.48
CA THR A 20 11.90 -1.59 -18.37
C THR A 20 11.20 -1.48 -17.02
N VAL A 21 11.76 -0.70 -16.09
CA VAL A 21 11.03 -0.20 -14.92
C VAL A 21 9.90 0.66 -15.48
N GLY A 22 8.68 0.12 -15.52
CA GLY A 22 7.51 0.91 -15.89
C GLY A 22 7.44 2.12 -14.95
N ASN A 23 7.26 3.32 -15.51
CA ASN A 23 6.95 4.48 -14.70
C ASN A 23 5.64 4.18 -13.96
N VAL A 24 5.72 3.93 -12.66
CA VAL A 24 4.55 3.91 -11.79
C VAL A 24 3.94 5.30 -11.90
N VAL A 25 2.74 5.38 -12.49
CA VAL A 25 1.95 6.60 -12.42
C VAL A 25 1.48 6.69 -10.97
N ASP A 26 2.21 7.45 -10.16
CA ASP A 26 1.78 7.77 -8.80
C ASP A 26 0.41 8.45 -8.89
N VAL A 27 -0.66 7.74 -8.55
CA VAL A 27 -1.98 8.33 -8.34
C VAL A 27 -1.85 9.23 -7.09
N SER A 28 -2.41 10.43 -7.13
CA SER A 28 -2.45 11.27 -5.93
C SER A 28 -3.52 10.78 -4.98
N SER A 29 -3.21 10.73 -3.69
CA SER A 29 -4.22 10.54 -2.66
C SER A 29 -5.21 11.73 -2.66
N ASP A 30 -6.47 11.47 -2.32
CA ASP A 30 -7.53 12.49 -2.25
C ASP A 30 -7.48 13.33 -0.95
N GLY A 31 -6.49 13.09 -0.08
CA GLY A 31 -6.20 13.83 1.15
C GLY A 31 -5.03 13.21 1.92
N PRO A 32 -4.50 13.90 2.96
CA PRO A 32 -3.43 13.35 3.78
C PRO A 32 -3.89 12.15 4.60
N VAL A 33 -2.95 11.25 4.90
CA VAL A 33 -3.17 10.11 5.80
C VAL A 33 -2.07 10.07 6.86
N PHE A 34 -2.48 10.12 8.11
CA PHE A 34 -1.62 9.89 9.26
C PHE A 34 -1.94 8.52 9.81
N ILE A 35 -0.91 7.75 10.18
CA ILE A 35 -1.08 6.43 10.76
C ILE A 35 -0.78 6.55 12.25
N PHE A 36 -1.68 6.05 13.08
CA PHE A 36 -1.54 5.93 14.52
C PHE A 36 -1.29 4.47 14.89
N ASP A 37 -0.41 4.22 15.85
CA ASP A 37 -0.20 2.89 16.42
C ASP A 37 -1.26 2.55 17.48
N GLY A 38 -1.25 1.32 18.01
CA GLY A 38 -2.15 0.90 19.09
C GLY A 38 -1.93 1.59 20.45
N GLY A 39 -0.98 2.51 20.54
CA GLY A 39 -0.73 3.38 21.69
C GLY A 39 -1.13 4.83 21.45
N ASP A 40 -1.93 5.09 20.41
CA ASP A 40 -2.43 6.40 20.00
C ASP A 40 -1.34 7.39 19.57
N ALA A 41 -0.14 6.89 19.22
CA ALA A 41 0.97 7.72 18.75
C ALA A 41 1.06 7.73 17.23
N VAL A 42 1.35 8.89 16.64
CA VAL A 42 1.59 8.99 15.20
C VAL A 42 2.84 8.20 14.81
N VAL A 43 2.69 7.27 13.88
CA VAL A 43 3.78 6.50 13.28
C VAL A 43 4.61 7.40 12.38
N ALA A 44 5.75 7.83 12.89
CA ALA A 44 6.71 8.63 12.15
C ALA A 44 7.19 7.89 10.87
N PRO A 45 7.55 8.63 9.80
CA PRO A 45 8.12 8.02 8.60
C PRO A 45 9.36 7.17 8.91
N GLY A 46 9.44 5.98 8.29
CA GLY A 46 10.55 5.05 8.50
C GLY A 46 10.50 4.24 9.80
N THR A 47 9.54 4.50 10.70
CA THR A 47 9.30 3.62 11.85
C THR A 47 8.93 2.23 11.37
N LYS A 48 9.67 1.23 11.87
CA LYS A 48 9.43 -0.17 11.59
C LYS A 48 8.21 -0.65 12.38
N MET A 49 7.22 -1.17 11.67
CA MET A 49 6.01 -1.78 12.20
C MET A 49 6.00 -3.27 11.83
N ALA A 50 5.64 -4.14 12.76
CA ALA A 50 5.34 -5.53 12.43
C ALA A 50 4.03 -5.61 11.63
N TRP A 51 3.83 -6.72 10.92
CA TRP A 51 2.64 -6.91 10.09
C TRP A 51 1.31 -6.83 10.86
N ASN A 52 1.34 -7.27 12.12
CA ASN A 52 0.19 -7.33 13.01
C ASN A 52 0.21 -6.24 14.10
N ASP A 53 1.10 -5.26 14.00
CA ASP A 53 1.04 -4.10 14.89
C ASP A 53 -0.19 -3.27 14.53
N ASP A 54 -0.95 -2.86 15.55
CA ASP A 54 -2.15 -2.07 15.35
C ASP A 54 -1.83 -0.75 14.65
N ALA A 55 -2.61 -0.46 13.60
CA ALA A 55 -2.48 0.73 12.80
C ALA A 55 -3.86 1.28 12.43
N PHE A 56 -4.09 2.56 12.72
CA PHE A 56 -5.32 3.28 12.41
C PHE A 56 -5.02 4.49 11.53
N ALA A 57 -5.83 4.74 10.51
CA ALA A 57 -5.66 5.90 9.65
C ALA A 57 -6.48 7.09 10.15
N SER A 58 -5.93 8.29 9.99
CA SER A 58 -6.57 9.57 10.33
C SER A 58 -6.28 10.61 9.24
N SER A 59 -7.22 11.52 9.03
CA SER A 59 -7.05 12.63 8.07
C SER A 59 -6.21 13.80 8.60
N VAL A 60 -5.85 13.78 9.89
CA VAL A 60 -4.99 14.81 10.52
C VAL A 60 -4.00 14.18 11.49
N GLU A 61 -2.87 14.85 11.72
CA GLU A 61 -1.81 14.37 12.63
C GLU A 61 -2.17 14.51 14.12
N ALA A 62 -3.06 15.44 14.45
CA ALA A 62 -3.30 15.83 15.84
C ALA A 62 -4.12 14.80 16.64
N THR A 63 -4.83 13.88 15.99
CA THR A 63 -5.70 12.90 16.64
C THR A 63 -6.00 11.73 15.71
N GLU A 64 -6.14 10.53 16.26
CA GLU A 64 -6.59 9.33 15.53
C GLU A 64 -8.08 9.39 15.12
N TYR A 65 -8.86 10.26 15.76
CA TYR A 65 -10.31 10.35 15.58
C TYR A 65 -10.72 11.33 14.47
N ALA A 66 -9.80 11.77 13.60
CA ALA A 66 -10.20 12.60 12.48
C ALA A 66 -10.75 11.74 11.34
N GLU A 67 -11.82 12.24 10.74
CA GLU A 67 -12.62 11.47 9.79
C GLU A 67 -12.13 11.65 8.36
N PHE A 68 -12.32 10.62 7.53
CA PHE A 68 -12.28 10.73 6.08
C PHE A 68 -13.71 10.93 5.56
N LEU A 69 -13.93 12.04 4.86
CA LEU A 69 -15.24 12.37 4.29
C LEU A 69 -15.44 11.66 2.95
N CYS A 70 -16.45 10.81 2.87
CA CYS A 70 -16.86 10.15 1.65
C CYS A 70 -17.95 10.93 0.92
N PRO A 71 -18.00 10.87 -0.42
CA PRO A 71 -19.13 11.40 -1.18
C PRO A 71 -20.47 10.79 -0.71
N GLU A 72 -21.55 11.55 -0.81
CA GLU A 72 -22.92 11.08 -0.48
C GLU A 72 -23.36 9.87 -1.31
N SER A 73 -22.81 9.69 -2.52
CA SER A 73 -23.03 8.53 -3.37
C SER A 73 -22.36 7.24 -2.87
N SER A 74 -21.45 7.35 -1.90
CA SER A 74 -20.68 6.20 -1.42
C SER A 74 -21.58 5.21 -0.71
N THR A 75 -21.45 3.94 -1.08
CA THR A 75 -22.22 2.82 -0.53
C THR A 75 -21.46 2.08 0.58
N GLY A 76 -20.19 2.41 0.80
CA GLY A 76 -19.38 1.85 1.88
C GLY A 76 -17.95 2.38 1.89
N GLY A 77 -17.16 1.87 2.82
CA GLY A 77 -15.72 2.09 2.87
C GLY A 77 -14.94 0.79 2.88
N PHE A 78 -13.67 0.85 2.51
CA PHE A 78 -12.73 -0.25 2.62
C PHE A 78 -11.40 0.25 3.15
N SER A 79 -10.72 -0.52 3.99
CA SER A 79 -9.27 -0.44 4.10
C SER A 79 -8.67 -1.31 3.00
N PHE A 80 -7.53 -0.89 2.45
CA PHE A 80 -6.90 -1.59 1.34
C PHE A 80 -5.39 -1.50 1.38
N LEU A 81 -4.76 -2.49 0.76
CA LEU A 81 -3.36 -2.51 0.37
C LEU A 81 -3.29 -2.80 -1.13
N ALA A 82 -2.68 -1.90 -1.88
CA ALA A 82 -2.57 -1.98 -3.33
C ALA A 82 -1.12 -1.76 -3.78
N GLU A 83 -0.76 -2.30 -4.95
CA GLU A 83 0.42 -1.80 -5.65
C GLU A 83 0.23 -0.32 -5.99
N ARG A 84 1.31 0.46 -5.96
CA ARG A 84 1.27 1.89 -6.28
C ARG A 84 0.72 2.10 -7.70
N GLY A 85 -0.21 3.03 -7.85
CA GLY A 85 -0.91 3.34 -9.11
C GLY A 85 -2.23 2.57 -9.32
N ASN A 86 -2.52 1.57 -8.48
CA ASN A 86 -3.76 0.77 -8.55
C ASN A 86 -4.79 1.13 -7.46
N GLU A 87 -4.60 2.24 -6.75
CA GLU A 87 -5.39 2.59 -5.57
C GLU A 87 -6.87 2.78 -5.91
N LYS A 88 -7.19 3.31 -7.11
CA LYS A 88 -8.58 3.55 -7.57
C LYS A 88 -9.24 2.32 -8.21
N SER A 89 -8.59 1.16 -8.19
CA SER A 89 -9.09 -0.07 -8.81
C SER A 89 -9.29 -1.15 -7.76
N PRO A 90 -10.49 -1.25 -7.14
CA PRO A 90 -10.76 -2.24 -6.08
C PRO A 90 -10.43 -3.69 -6.47
N SER A 91 -10.64 -4.05 -7.74
CA SER A 91 -10.30 -5.38 -8.27
C SER A 91 -8.79 -5.67 -8.36
N ALA A 92 -7.94 -4.64 -8.27
CA ALA A 92 -6.49 -4.74 -8.30
C ALA A 92 -5.85 -4.61 -6.91
N TRP A 93 -6.64 -4.37 -5.86
CA TRP A 93 -6.14 -4.36 -4.49
C TRP A 93 -5.65 -5.76 -4.11
N LYS A 94 -4.48 -5.82 -3.47
CA LYS A 94 -3.87 -7.08 -3.05
C LYS A 94 -4.50 -7.61 -1.78
N MET A 95 -4.90 -6.69 -0.89
CA MET A 95 -5.65 -7.00 0.32
C MET A 95 -6.69 -5.91 0.58
N ASN A 96 -7.83 -6.25 1.17
CA ASN A 96 -8.81 -5.28 1.65
C ASN A 96 -9.71 -5.83 2.76
N ALA A 97 -10.37 -4.94 3.48
CA ALA A 97 -11.47 -5.29 4.38
C ALA A 97 -12.54 -4.19 4.37
N PRO A 98 -13.83 -4.55 4.46
CA PRO A 98 -14.90 -3.58 4.51
C PRO A 98 -14.85 -2.77 5.81
N LEU A 99 -15.21 -1.49 5.71
CA LEU A 99 -15.34 -0.55 6.82
C LEU A 99 -16.79 -0.08 6.92
N GLY A 100 -17.25 0.18 8.14
CA GLY A 100 -18.52 0.83 8.40
C GLY A 100 -18.39 2.35 8.42
N PHE A 101 -19.40 3.05 7.92
CA PHE A 101 -19.52 4.48 8.17
C PHE A 101 -19.93 4.74 9.62
N ARG A 102 -19.51 5.90 10.15
CA ARG A 102 -20.05 6.41 11.40
C ARG A 102 -21.58 6.56 11.28
N PRO A 103 -22.37 6.08 12.25
CA PRO A 103 -23.83 6.12 12.16
C PRO A 103 -24.38 7.52 11.86
N GLY A 104 -25.26 7.61 10.86
CA GLY A 104 -25.88 8.87 10.44
C GLY A 104 -24.99 9.77 9.58
N SER A 105 -23.87 9.26 9.07
CA SER A 105 -22.92 10.02 8.23
C SER A 105 -22.34 9.17 7.09
N HIS A 106 -21.62 9.81 6.18
CA HIS A 106 -20.80 9.17 5.14
C HIS A 106 -19.32 9.43 5.43
N SER A 107 -18.88 9.11 6.65
CA SER A 107 -17.50 9.29 7.06
C SER A 107 -16.92 8.04 7.70
N LEU A 108 -15.61 7.87 7.49
CA LEU A 108 -14.82 6.80 8.10
C LEU A 108 -14.06 7.41 9.28
N LEU A 109 -14.39 6.94 10.48
CA LEU A 109 -13.78 7.38 11.74
C LEU A 109 -12.79 6.32 12.23
N ALA A 110 -11.54 6.72 12.49
CA ALA A 110 -10.46 5.85 12.95
C ALA A 110 -10.39 4.48 12.23
N PRO A 111 -10.45 4.44 10.89
CA PRO A 111 -10.46 3.18 10.18
C PRO A 111 -9.17 2.37 10.41
N VAL A 112 -9.34 1.09 10.70
CA VAL A 112 -8.22 0.15 10.85
C VAL A 112 -7.53 -0.09 9.51
N VAL A 113 -6.20 0.04 9.52
CA VAL A 113 -5.31 -0.22 8.37
C VAL A 113 -4.20 -1.22 8.73
N THR A 114 -4.27 -1.88 9.89
CA THR A 114 -3.41 -3.01 10.25
C THR A 114 -3.40 -4.06 9.13
N PRO A 115 -2.25 -4.34 8.47
CA PRO A 115 -2.20 -5.28 7.34
C PRO A 115 -2.81 -6.65 7.63
N ASP A 116 -2.67 -7.16 8.86
CA ASP A 116 -3.26 -8.44 9.29
C ASP A 116 -4.80 -8.46 9.30
N TRP A 117 -5.44 -7.28 9.38
CA TRP A 117 -6.90 -7.14 9.43
C TRP A 117 -7.53 -6.98 8.03
N LEU A 118 -6.71 -6.88 6.96
CA LEU A 118 -7.20 -6.79 5.58
C LEU A 118 -7.51 -8.20 5.04
N ILE A 119 -8.62 -8.76 5.52
CA ILE A 119 -8.98 -10.19 5.40
C ILE A 119 -9.10 -10.74 3.97
N ASN A 120 -9.31 -9.90 2.95
CA ASN A 120 -9.50 -10.34 1.57
C ASN A 120 -8.19 -10.20 0.77
N GLY A 121 -7.32 -11.20 0.77
CA GLY A 121 -6.11 -11.20 -0.04
C GLY A 121 -5.09 -12.30 0.33
N ASP A 122 -3.88 -12.23 -0.24
CA ASP A 122 -2.78 -13.16 0.05
C ASP A 122 -1.61 -12.44 0.73
N PHE A 123 -1.66 -12.39 2.06
CA PHE A 123 -0.59 -11.79 2.86
C PHE A 123 0.71 -12.59 2.79
N ALA A 124 0.65 -13.92 2.61
CA ALA A 124 1.85 -14.76 2.59
C ALA A 124 2.72 -14.41 1.38
N GLN A 125 2.09 -14.21 0.22
CA GLN A 125 2.78 -13.75 -0.98
C GLN A 125 3.39 -12.36 -0.79
N ILE A 126 2.66 -11.41 -0.20
CA ILE A 126 3.17 -10.04 0.04
C ILE A 126 4.36 -10.06 0.99
N LYS A 127 4.28 -10.80 2.10
CA LYS A 127 5.40 -10.95 3.04
C LYS A 127 6.62 -11.57 2.36
N ALA A 128 6.41 -12.60 1.55
CA ALA A 128 7.51 -13.29 0.86
C ALA A 128 8.22 -12.38 -0.16
N GLN A 129 7.46 -11.60 -0.93
CA GLN A 129 7.99 -10.77 -2.01
C GLN A 129 8.48 -9.40 -1.51
N GLY A 130 7.85 -8.84 -0.48
CA GLY A 130 8.01 -7.45 -0.08
C GLY A 130 7.63 -6.47 -1.21
N GLY A 131 8.00 -5.20 -1.04
CA GLY A 131 7.84 -4.18 -2.08
C GLY A 131 7.19 -2.90 -1.58
N SER A 132 6.90 -2.02 -2.53
CA SER A 132 6.26 -0.73 -2.25
C SER A 132 4.77 -0.79 -2.56
N TYR A 133 3.96 -0.43 -1.58
CA TYR A 133 2.51 -0.49 -1.64
C TYR A 133 1.90 0.84 -1.19
N SER A 134 0.62 0.99 -1.46
CA SER A 134 -0.23 2.03 -0.89
C SER A 134 -1.14 1.38 0.13
N LEU A 135 -1.06 1.84 1.39
CA LEU A 135 -1.92 1.40 2.49
C LEU A 135 -2.84 2.54 2.87
N GLY A 136 -4.14 2.26 2.96
CA GLY A 136 -5.09 3.32 3.23
C GLY A 136 -6.54 2.88 3.22
N VAL A 137 -7.41 3.84 2.96
CA VAL A 137 -8.86 3.69 2.95
C VAL A 137 -9.48 4.27 1.70
N ALA A 138 -10.58 3.67 1.27
CA ALA A 138 -11.31 4.07 0.09
C ALA A 138 -12.79 4.24 0.43
N CYS A 139 -13.39 5.30 -0.10
CA CYS A 139 -14.82 5.43 -0.23
C CYS A 139 -15.22 4.72 -1.53
N VAL A 140 -16.19 3.81 -1.46
CA VAL A 140 -16.58 3.01 -2.61
C VAL A 140 -18.05 3.21 -2.96
N GLU A 141 -18.35 2.95 -4.23
CA GLU A 141 -19.69 2.94 -4.80
C GLU A 141 -19.99 1.56 -5.37
N ASN A 142 -21.24 1.34 -5.77
CA ASN A 142 -21.68 0.10 -6.42
C ASN A 142 -21.28 -1.16 -5.64
N ASN A 143 -21.38 -1.12 -4.30
CA ASN A 143 -21.00 -2.20 -3.41
C ASN A 143 -19.50 -2.62 -3.52
N GLY A 144 -18.60 -1.66 -3.73
CA GLY A 144 -17.16 -1.93 -3.77
C GLY A 144 -16.57 -2.16 -5.16
N LEU A 145 -17.38 -2.02 -6.23
CA LEU A 145 -16.90 -2.19 -7.60
C LEU A 145 -16.09 -1.00 -8.11
N SER A 146 -16.26 0.18 -7.52
CA SER A 146 -15.54 1.40 -7.89
C SER A 146 -15.17 2.22 -6.66
N ALA A 147 -13.97 2.80 -6.65
CA ALA A 147 -13.53 3.72 -5.60
C ALA A 147 -13.80 5.17 -6.03
N SER A 148 -14.59 5.91 -5.25
CA SER A 148 -14.93 7.31 -5.50
C SER A 148 -13.91 8.29 -4.88
N LYS A 149 -13.31 7.92 -3.74
CA LYS A 149 -12.15 8.58 -3.12
C LYS A 149 -11.20 7.56 -2.53
N VAL A 150 -9.91 7.85 -2.57
CA VAL A 150 -8.85 7.02 -1.97
C VAL A 150 -7.89 7.88 -1.15
N PHE A 151 -7.74 7.53 0.12
CA PHE A 151 -6.86 8.18 1.08
C PHE A 151 -5.79 7.17 1.46
N PHE A 152 -4.52 7.44 1.17
CA PHE A 152 -3.47 6.47 1.44
C PHE A 152 -2.11 7.10 1.71
N ARG A 153 -1.28 6.32 2.38
CA ARG A 153 0.15 6.58 2.57
C ARG A 153 0.93 5.44 1.92
N SER A 154 2.02 5.78 1.25
CA SER A 154 2.90 4.75 0.71
C SER A 154 3.63 4.04 1.85
N ILE A 155 3.78 2.73 1.72
CA ILE A 155 4.54 1.89 2.64
C ILE A 155 5.55 1.04 1.87
N THR A 156 6.61 0.65 2.56
CA THR A 156 7.55 -0.35 2.08
C THR A 156 7.51 -1.57 2.98
N VAL A 157 7.19 -2.73 2.41
CA VAL A 157 7.17 -4.04 3.08
C VAL A 157 8.49 -4.75 2.84
N THR A 158 9.09 -5.25 3.90
CA THR A 158 10.35 -6.00 3.90
C THR A 158 10.08 -7.45 3.51
N ALA A 159 10.73 -7.91 2.44
CA ALA A 159 10.63 -9.29 1.98
C ALA A 159 11.08 -10.29 3.05
N GLY A 160 10.40 -11.43 3.12
CA GLY A 160 10.64 -12.52 4.06
C GLY A 160 10.05 -12.30 5.46
N THR A 161 10.00 -11.07 5.96
CA THR A 161 9.48 -10.75 7.31
C THR A 161 8.05 -10.22 7.28
N GLY A 162 7.73 -9.39 6.28
CA GLY A 162 6.49 -8.61 6.28
C GLY A 162 6.56 -7.33 7.11
N ASP A 163 7.67 -7.05 7.78
CA ASP A 163 7.80 -5.79 8.51
C ASP A 163 7.70 -4.62 7.54
N TRP A 164 6.99 -3.57 7.92
CA TRP A 164 6.72 -2.45 7.02
C TRP A 164 7.11 -1.11 7.64
N THR A 165 7.32 -0.13 6.79
CA THR A 165 7.57 1.27 7.17
C THR A 165 6.68 2.16 6.32
N ALA A 166 6.23 3.27 6.89
CA ALA A 166 5.48 4.27 6.13
C ALA A 166 6.42 5.35 5.57
N ASP A 167 6.22 5.72 4.30
CA ASP A 167 6.95 6.80 3.64
C ASP A 167 6.52 8.17 4.19
N PRO A 168 7.27 9.27 4.00
CA PRO A 168 6.78 10.60 4.34
C PRO A 168 5.45 10.92 3.63
N ASN A 169 4.56 11.67 4.30
CA ASN A 169 3.36 12.21 3.65
C ASN A 169 3.78 13.17 2.52
N LYS A 170 3.15 13.01 1.35
CA LYS A 170 3.35 13.87 0.18
C LYS A 170 2.22 14.89 0.06
#